data_AF-A0A3N5P9S0-F1
#
_entry.id   AF-A0A3N5P9S0-F1
#
_cell.length_a   1.000
_cell.length_b   1.000
_cell.length_c   1.000
_cell.angle_alpha   90.00
_cell.angle_beta   90.00
_cell.angle_gamma   90.00
#
_symmetry.space_group_name_H-M   'P 1'
#
loop_
_entity.id
_entity.type
_entity.pdbx_description
1 polymer ?
#
loop_
_entity_poly.entity_id
_entity_poly.type
_entity_poly.pdbx_seq_one_letter_code
_entity_poly.pdbx_strand_id
1 'polypeptide(L)'
;AELIRAHRTTLVFVNTRRHAERAARFLAERLGDDAVTSHHGSLAKEHRLKAEERLKAGQLKALVATASLELGIDIGDVDLVCQLGSPHGISPFLQRVGRSGHGLGRVPKGRLFPLSRDDLVECTAMLASVHRRELDAITPRPKPLDVLAQQIVAEVGVQEWKVEELHTRFTHAASYKDLSLEELVGVARMVADGFTTHRGRRSAHLHFDRVNNVLRGRRGAALTAVTNGGAIPDQFDYEVVLLPSELPVGTLNEDFAFESLAGDVFQLGNASYRIQKVEQGKVYVTDAHGQPPTIPFWLGEAPGRSDELSRSVGALNETIAELLDREGAQGAMCWLAEELGLNESAAKQLIDYLGAAKAALGVLPTTKRVVFERFFDETGDTHLVVHSPFGSRINRAWGLSLRKRFCRRFNFELQAAALEDSIVLSLGAVHSFALEDVVHYLHSNTVRDVLTQAVLDAPLFGVYWRWNASTALAVRRFRNGKKQPAQFQRMDAEDLLSTVFPDQLACAENLVGGDREIPDHPLVKQTLHDCLTGAMDIDGLERVLLAIEAGEIEVICRELTSPSPLAQEIL
;
A
#
# COMPACT_ATOMS: atom_id res chain seq x y z
N ALA A 1 -10.95 -9.41 25.75
CA ALA A 1 -10.87 -10.44 26.80
C ALA A 1 -12.25 -10.94 27.23
N GLU A 2 -13.19 -10.07 27.59
CA GLU A 2 -14.56 -10.46 28.00
C GLU A 2 -15.27 -11.30 26.95
N LEU A 3 -15.29 -10.85 25.69
CA LEU A 3 -15.84 -11.62 24.58
C LEU A 3 -15.19 -13.00 24.45
N ILE A 4 -13.87 -13.11 24.59
CA ILE A 4 -13.15 -14.40 24.51
C ILE A 4 -13.58 -15.34 25.64
N ARG A 5 -13.80 -14.82 26.86
CA ARG A 5 -14.30 -15.64 27.98
C ARG A 5 -15.72 -16.14 27.75
N ALA A 6 -16.54 -15.38 27.04
CA ALA A 6 -17.92 -15.73 26.72
C ALA A 6 -18.06 -16.74 25.56
N HIS A 7 -16.97 -17.10 24.89
CA HIS A 7 -16.96 -18.03 23.75
C HIS A 7 -15.95 -19.16 24.01
N ARG A 8 -16.07 -20.29 23.29
CA ARG A 8 -15.13 -21.41 23.43
C ARG A 8 -13.83 -21.09 22.71
N THR A 9 -13.94 -20.64 21.46
CA THR A 9 -12.80 -20.33 20.59
C THR A 9 -13.06 -19.04 19.82
N THR A 10 -12.13 -18.09 19.90
CA THR A 10 -12.21 -16.79 19.23
C THR A 10 -11.01 -16.59 18.30
N LEU A 11 -11.26 -16.13 17.07
CA LEU A 11 -10.21 -15.70 16.16
C LEU A 11 -10.16 -14.18 16.15
N VAL A 12 -8.99 -13.59 16.46
CA VAL A 12 -8.80 -12.14 16.47
C VAL A 12 -7.95 -11.75 15.27
N PHE A 13 -8.53 -11.05 14.31
CA PHE A 13 -7.80 -10.54 13.17
C PHE A 13 -7.24 -9.14 13.42
N VAL A 14 -6.04 -8.91 12.92
CA VAL A 14 -5.33 -7.63 12.94
C VAL A 14 -4.64 -7.43 11.59
N ASN A 15 -4.32 -6.18 11.25
CA ASN A 15 -3.74 -5.89 9.93
C ASN A 15 -2.22 -6.07 9.86
N THR A 16 -1.49 -5.98 10.99
CA THR A 16 -0.02 -5.99 10.99
C THR A 16 0.54 -7.04 11.93
N ARG A 17 1.76 -7.50 11.64
CA ARG A 17 2.48 -8.47 12.48
C ARG A 17 2.73 -7.92 13.88
N ARG A 18 3.12 -6.64 13.95
CA ARG A 18 3.33 -5.93 15.22
C ARG A 18 2.05 -5.86 16.06
N HIS A 19 0.90 -5.61 15.43
CA HIS A 19 -0.39 -5.63 16.14
C HIS A 19 -0.75 -7.04 16.60
N ALA A 20 -0.40 -8.09 15.86
CA ALA A 20 -0.67 -9.47 16.25
C ALA A 20 0.06 -9.83 17.54
N GLU A 21 1.37 -9.57 17.58
CA GLU A 21 2.19 -9.78 18.77
C GLU A 21 1.72 -8.93 19.96
N ARG A 22 1.45 -7.64 19.73
CA ARG A 22 1.01 -6.73 20.79
C ARG A 22 -0.34 -7.13 21.38
N ALA A 23 -1.32 -7.45 20.53
CA ALA A 23 -2.64 -7.89 20.97
C ALA A 23 -2.58 -9.26 21.64
N ALA A 24 -1.81 -10.22 21.12
CA ALA A 24 -1.61 -11.52 21.74
C ALA A 24 -1.03 -11.39 23.15
N ARG A 25 0.02 -10.59 23.34
CA ARG A 25 0.63 -10.32 24.66
C ARG A 25 -0.38 -9.75 25.65
N PHE A 26 -1.08 -8.68 25.28
CA PHE A 26 -2.05 -8.04 26.18
C PHE A 26 -3.27 -8.91 26.49
N LEU A 27 -3.64 -9.81 25.59
CA LEU A 27 -4.70 -10.80 25.83
C LEU A 27 -4.19 -11.94 26.73
N ALA A 28 -2.96 -12.42 26.53
CA ALA A 28 -2.30 -13.42 27.35
C ALA A 28 -2.16 -12.96 28.81
N GLU A 29 -1.72 -11.72 29.05
CA GLU A 29 -1.66 -11.13 30.41
C GLU A 29 -3.01 -11.18 31.16
N ARG A 30 -4.13 -11.18 30.44
CA ARG A 30 -5.49 -11.17 31.01
C ARG A 30 -6.17 -12.55 31.03
N LEU A 31 -5.73 -13.47 30.18
CA LEU A 31 -6.39 -14.76 29.95
C LEU A 31 -5.50 -15.97 30.29
N GLY A 32 -4.21 -15.76 30.52
CA GLY A 32 -3.17 -16.77 30.68
C GLY A 32 -2.39 -17.00 29.38
N ASP A 33 -1.08 -17.19 29.50
CA ASP A 33 -0.15 -17.38 28.37
C ASP A 33 -0.46 -18.62 27.53
N ASP A 34 -1.01 -19.67 28.16
CA ASP A 34 -1.38 -20.90 27.46
C ASP A 34 -2.68 -20.77 26.65
N ALA A 35 -3.48 -19.72 26.89
CA ALA A 35 -4.80 -19.55 26.31
C ALA A 35 -4.80 -18.77 24.99
N VAL A 36 -3.73 -18.01 24.70
CA VAL A 36 -3.64 -17.09 23.56
C VAL A 36 -2.29 -17.23 22.86
N THR A 37 -2.28 -17.18 21.53
CA THR A 37 -1.04 -17.12 20.75
C THR A 37 -1.24 -16.29 19.48
N SER A 38 -0.14 -15.92 18.82
CA SER A 38 -0.13 -15.17 17.56
C SER A 38 0.06 -16.10 16.35
N HIS A 39 -0.39 -15.65 15.18
CA HIS A 39 -0.21 -16.36 13.92
C HIS A 39 0.01 -15.38 12.74
N HIS A 40 1.21 -15.37 12.17
CA HIS A 40 1.54 -14.54 11.01
C HIS A 40 2.70 -15.13 10.19
N GLY A 41 2.87 -14.63 8.96
CA GLY A 41 3.83 -15.18 7.98
C GLY A 41 5.29 -15.24 8.43
N SER A 42 5.74 -14.33 9.30
CA SER A 42 7.11 -14.35 9.84
C SER A 42 7.39 -15.46 10.87
N LEU A 43 6.37 -16.18 11.35
CA LEU A 43 6.59 -17.31 12.25
C LEU A 43 7.03 -18.55 11.47
N ALA A 44 7.96 -19.31 12.05
CA ALA A 44 8.40 -20.57 11.48
C ALA A 44 7.23 -21.54 11.26
N LYS A 45 7.33 -22.38 10.24
CA LYS A 45 6.24 -23.29 9.82
C LYS A 45 5.79 -24.18 10.98
N GLU A 46 6.72 -24.67 11.79
CA GLU A 46 6.46 -25.55 12.92
C GLU A 46 5.64 -24.83 14.01
N HIS A 47 5.93 -23.56 14.28
CA HIS A 47 5.18 -22.74 15.23
C HIS A 47 3.76 -22.47 14.73
N ARG A 48 3.59 -22.18 13.43
CA ARG A 48 2.28 -21.96 12.81
C ARG A 48 1.41 -23.21 12.88
N LEU A 49 1.95 -24.35 12.45
CA LEU A 49 1.24 -25.64 12.51
C LEU A 49 0.83 -25.99 13.94
N LYS A 50 1.73 -25.81 14.92
CA LYS A 50 1.41 -26.06 16.33
C LYS A 50 0.29 -25.15 16.84
N ALA A 51 0.25 -23.88 16.42
CA ALA A 51 -0.84 -22.97 16.80
C ALA A 51 -2.18 -23.39 16.18
N GLU A 52 -2.19 -23.78 14.90
CA GLU A 52 -3.36 -24.31 14.20
C GLU A 52 -3.90 -25.59 14.88
N GLU A 53 -3.03 -26.55 15.19
CA GLU A 53 -3.38 -27.80 15.89
C GLU A 53 -3.95 -27.54 17.28
N ARG A 54 -3.34 -26.64 18.06
CA ARG A 54 -3.84 -26.27 19.39
C ARG A 54 -5.21 -25.59 19.32
N LEU A 55 -5.45 -24.77 18.30
CA LEU A 55 -6.77 -24.16 18.08
C LEU A 55 -7.81 -25.23 17.76
N LYS A 56 -7.50 -26.13 16.81
CA LYS A 56 -8.39 -27.22 16.40
C LYS A 56 -8.71 -28.19 17.53
N ALA A 57 -7.75 -28.43 18.42
CA ALA A 57 -7.92 -29.24 19.63
C ALA A 57 -8.69 -28.52 20.75
N GLY A 58 -9.06 -27.24 20.58
CA GLY A 58 -9.75 -26.44 21.59
C GLY A 58 -8.87 -26.10 22.81
N GLN A 59 -7.55 -26.18 22.68
CA GLN A 59 -6.58 -25.85 23.73
C GLN A 59 -6.31 -24.35 23.81
N LEU A 60 -6.63 -23.60 22.76
CA LEU A 60 -6.56 -22.14 22.73
C LEU A 60 -7.96 -21.53 22.86
N LYS A 61 -8.07 -20.52 23.71
CA LYS A 61 -9.27 -19.67 23.79
C LYS A 61 -9.29 -18.62 22.69
N ALA A 62 -8.10 -18.10 22.33
CA ALA A 62 -7.98 -17.17 21.22
C ALA A 62 -6.71 -17.37 20.40
N LEU A 63 -6.82 -17.09 19.11
CA LEU A 63 -5.68 -16.99 18.19
C LEU A 63 -5.70 -15.60 17.56
N VAL A 64 -4.60 -14.86 17.65
CA VAL A 64 -4.48 -13.53 17.06
C VAL A 64 -3.72 -13.66 15.74
N ALA A 65 -4.33 -13.29 14.61
CA ALA A 65 -3.77 -13.55 13.31
C ALA A 65 -3.85 -12.36 12.34
N THR A 66 -2.90 -12.31 11.41
CA THR A 66 -3.03 -11.45 10.21
C THR A 66 -3.85 -12.16 9.13
N ALA A 67 -3.80 -11.67 7.88
CA ALA A 67 -4.42 -12.33 6.71
C ALA A 67 -3.97 -13.80 6.48
N SER A 68 -2.94 -14.26 7.20
CA SER A 68 -2.46 -15.65 7.15
C SER A 68 -3.50 -16.73 7.45
N LEU A 69 -4.60 -16.41 8.15
CA LEU A 69 -5.72 -17.32 8.42
C LEU A 69 -7.03 -16.88 7.75
N GLU A 70 -6.98 -15.95 6.81
CA GLU A 70 -8.16 -15.38 6.15
C GLU A 70 -8.83 -16.39 5.20
N LEU A 71 -8.03 -17.20 4.50
CA LEU A 71 -8.48 -18.06 3.40
C LEU A 71 -8.27 -19.55 3.68
N GLY A 72 -9.34 -20.33 3.45
CA GLY A 72 -9.26 -21.71 2.94
C GLY A 72 -8.76 -22.82 3.88
N ILE A 73 -8.40 -22.51 5.12
CA ILE A 73 -7.93 -23.51 6.09
C ILE A 73 -9.05 -23.91 7.05
N ASP A 74 -9.18 -25.22 7.29
CA ASP A 74 -10.08 -25.79 8.31
C ASP A 74 -9.40 -25.73 9.69
N ILE A 75 -9.59 -24.60 10.37
CA ILE A 75 -9.03 -24.29 11.68
C ILE A 75 -9.91 -24.83 12.84
N GLY A 76 -10.96 -25.60 12.53
CA GLY A 76 -11.92 -26.12 13.51
C GLY A 76 -13.11 -25.19 13.76
N ASP A 77 -13.86 -25.46 14.83
CA ASP A 77 -15.10 -24.74 15.19
C ASP A 77 -14.76 -23.44 15.94
N VAL A 78 -14.74 -22.32 15.21
CA VAL A 78 -14.56 -20.97 15.77
C VAL A 78 -15.94 -20.36 16.02
N ASP A 79 -16.20 -19.90 17.24
CA ASP A 79 -17.53 -19.35 17.59
C ASP A 79 -17.65 -17.84 17.29
N LEU A 80 -16.52 -17.15 17.31
CA LEU A 80 -16.46 -15.69 17.22
C LEU A 80 -15.22 -15.25 16.46
N VAL A 81 -15.42 -14.30 15.56
CA VAL A 81 -14.33 -13.51 14.98
C VAL A 81 -14.38 -12.10 15.54
N CYS A 82 -13.24 -11.60 16.00
CA CYS A 82 -13.04 -10.20 16.34
C CYS A 82 -12.07 -9.58 15.34
N GLN A 83 -12.45 -8.53 14.65
CA GLN A 83 -11.57 -7.75 13.77
C GLN A 83 -11.16 -6.48 14.51
N LEU A 84 -9.85 -6.27 14.69
CA LEU A 84 -9.30 -5.04 15.25
C LEU A 84 -8.85 -4.12 14.10
N GLY A 85 -9.52 -2.97 14.00
CA GLY A 85 -9.42 -1.99 12.93
C GLY A 85 -10.03 -2.42 11.60
N SER A 86 -10.27 -1.48 10.71
CA SER A 86 -10.77 -1.77 9.36
C SER A 86 -9.77 -2.65 8.59
N PRO A 87 -10.21 -3.72 7.91
CA PRO A 87 -9.36 -4.50 7.02
C PRO A 87 -9.15 -3.82 5.65
N HIS A 88 -9.62 -2.58 5.47
CA HIS A 88 -9.52 -1.77 4.25
C HIS A 88 -10.21 -2.36 3.00
N GLY A 89 -11.03 -3.39 3.17
CA GLY A 89 -11.87 -3.96 2.10
C GLY A 89 -13.04 -4.75 2.65
N ILE A 90 -14.13 -4.81 1.89
CA ILE A 90 -15.39 -5.45 2.31
C ILE A 90 -15.27 -6.98 2.29
N SER A 91 -14.67 -7.53 1.24
CA SER A 91 -14.50 -8.96 1.02
C SER A 91 -13.54 -9.59 2.04
N PRO A 92 -12.37 -8.99 2.35
CA PRO A 92 -11.53 -9.44 3.46
C PRO A 92 -12.29 -9.54 4.78
N PHE A 93 -13.11 -8.54 5.13
CA PHE A 93 -13.92 -8.60 6.35
C PHE A 93 -14.89 -9.79 6.34
N LEU A 94 -15.61 -10.01 5.24
CA LEU A 94 -16.55 -11.13 5.11
C LEU A 94 -15.85 -12.49 5.15
N GLN A 95 -14.68 -12.63 4.51
CA GLN A 95 -13.87 -13.85 4.56
C GLN A 95 -13.39 -14.16 5.99
N ARG A 96 -12.94 -13.13 6.71
CA ARG A 96 -12.52 -13.22 8.11
C ARG A 96 -13.68 -13.60 9.01
N VAL A 97 -14.81 -12.91 8.94
CA VAL A 97 -16.01 -13.22 9.75
C VAL A 97 -16.55 -14.61 9.40
N GLY A 98 -16.50 -15.01 8.14
CA GLY A 98 -16.89 -16.34 7.66
C GLY A 98 -16.05 -17.50 8.22
N ARG A 99 -14.96 -17.22 8.95
CA ARG A 99 -14.24 -18.23 9.75
C ARG A 99 -15.02 -18.64 10.99
N SER A 100 -15.90 -17.79 11.51
CA SER A 100 -16.78 -18.13 12.63
C SER A 100 -18.03 -18.88 12.15
N GLY A 101 -18.47 -19.87 12.92
CA GLY A 101 -19.63 -20.68 12.59
C GLY A 101 -19.48 -21.36 11.23
N HIS A 102 -18.28 -21.83 10.89
CA HIS A 102 -17.97 -22.38 9.56
C HIS A 102 -18.68 -23.73 9.33
N GLY A 103 -19.93 -23.69 8.87
CA GLY A 103 -20.76 -24.86 8.60
C GLY A 103 -22.08 -24.50 7.92
N LEU A 104 -22.66 -25.45 7.19
CA LEU A 104 -23.93 -25.25 6.49
C LEU A 104 -25.05 -24.89 7.48
N GLY A 105 -25.78 -23.81 7.19
CA GLY A 105 -26.90 -23.33 8.01
C GLY A 105 -26.51 -22.62 9.32
N ARG A 106 -25.22 -22.47 9.62
CA ARG A 106 -24.74 -21.67 10.76
C ARG A 106 -24.64 -20.20 10.37
N VAL A 107 -24.83 -19.32 11.36
CA VAL A 107 -24.71 -17.87 11.18
C VAL A 107 -23.35 -17.42 11.69
N PRO A 108 -22.48 -16.84 10.83
CA PRO A 108 -21.21 -16.28 11.26
C PRO A 108 -21.40 -15.14 12.26
N LYS A 109 -20.52 -15.07 13.27
CA LYS A 109 -20.53 -14.04 14.30
C LYS A 109 -19.22 -13.25 14.27
N GLY A 110 -19.32 -12.01 13.81
CA GLY A 110 -18.23 -11.03 13.81
C GLY A 110 -18.43 -9.93 14.86
N ARG A 111 -17.33 -9.37 15.37
CA ARG A 111 -17.29 -8.11 16.11
C ARG A 111 -16.15 -7.26 15.56
N LEU A 112 -16.45 -6.01 15.22
CA LEU A 112 -15.51 -5.06 14.66
C LEU A 112 -15.15 -4.02 15.73
N PHE A 113 -13.85 -3.77 15.91
CA PHE A 113 -13.32 -2.85 16.91
C PHE A 113 -12.48 -1.78 16.23
N PRO A 114 -13.05 -0.61 15.95
CA PRO A 114 -12.29 0.52 15.45
C PRO A 114 -11.19 0.95 16.42
N LEU A 115 -10.06 1.42 15.89
CA LEU A 115 -8.88 1.83 16.64
C LEU A 115 -8.74 3.35 16.76
N SER A 116 -9.45 4.11 15.93
CA SER A 116 -9.54 5.58 15.93
C SER A 116 -10.94 6.03 15.53
N ARG A 117 -11.23 7.35 15.57
CA ARG A 117 -12.51 7.89 15.12
C ARG A 117 -12.67 7.79 13.59
N ASP A 118 -11.61 8.02 12.83
CA ASP A 118 -11.60 7.78 11.38
C ASP A 118 -11.85 6.32 11.03
N ASP A 119 -11.18 5.41 11.74
CA ASP A 119 -11.38 3.97 11.57
C ASP A 119 -12.81 3.55 11.94
N LEU A 120 -13.47 4.26 12.87
CA LEU A 120 -14.89 4.03 13.19
C LEU A 120 -15.80 4.44 12.02
N VAL A 121 -15.50 5.54 11.32
CA VAL A 121 -16.23 5.94 10.12
C VAL A 121 -16.08 4.88 9.02
N GLU A 122 -14.85 4.43 8.76
CA GLU A 122 -14.58 3.40 7.74
C GLU A 122 -15.23 2.06 8.09
N CYS A 123 -15.12 1.62 9.34
CA CYS A 123 -15.77 0.40 9.83
C CYS A 123 -17.30 0.46 9.67
N THR A 124 -17.90 1.62 9.94
CA THR A 124 -19.34 1.84 9.78
C THR A 124 -19.75 1.80 8.30
N ALA A 125 -18.97 2.42 7.42
CA ALA A 125 -19.18 2.37 5.98
C ALA A 125 -19.07 0.94 5.42
N MET A 126 -18.11 0.16 5.92
CA MET A 126 -17.97 -1.25 5.57
C MET A 126 -19.20 -2.06 5.98
N LEU A 127 -19.72 -1.87 7.19
CA LEU A 127 -20.97 -2.53 7.63
C LEU A 127 -22.17 -2.12 6.78
N ALA A 128 -22.26 -0.85 6.39
CA ALA A 128 -23.28 -0.37 5.47
C ALA A 128 -23.20 -1.05 4.10
N SER A 129 -21.99 -1.24 3.56
CA SER A 129 -21.76 -1.97 2.31
C SER A 129 -22.16 -3.44 2.41
N VAL A 130 -21.84 -4.10 3.53
CA VAL A 130 -22.25 -5.47 3.83
C VAL A 130 -23.78 -5.58 3.88
N HIS A 131 -24.47 -4.63 4.51
CA HIS A 131 -25.94 -4.59 4.55
C HIS A 131 -26.55 -4.47 3.14
N ARG A 132 -25.93 -3.65 2.28
CA ARG A 132 -26.31 -3.50 0.86
C ARG A 132 -25.86 -4.66 -0.04
N ARG A 133 -25.14 -5.65 0.50
CA ARG A 133 -24.57 -6.80 -0.23
C ARG A 133 -23.59 -6.40 -1.33
N GLU A 134 -22.84 -5.34 -1.09
CA GLU A 134 -21.75 -4.89 -1.94
C GLU A 134 -20.47 -5.69 -1.63
N LEU A 135 -19.63 -5.88 -2.64
CA LEU A 135 -18.33 -6.56 -2.55
C LEU A 135 -17.30 -5.82 -3.39
N ASP A 136 -16.04 -5.93 -3.01
CA ASP A 136 -14.94 -5.31 -3.75
C ASP A 136 -14.78 -5.96 -5.12
N ALA A 137 -14.42 -5.16 -6.13
CA ALA A 137 -14.17 -5.66 -7.47
C ALA A 137 -12.84 -6.43 -7.53
N ILE A 138 -12.85 -7.65 -8.09
CA ILE A 138 -11.62 -8.39 -8.39
C ILE A 138 -11.19 -8.04 -9.82
N THR A 139 -10.19 -7.17 -9.95
CA THR A 139 -9.67 -6.74 -11.24
C THR A 139 -8.34 -7.44 -11.54
N PRO A 140 -8.26 -8.29 -12.57
CA PRO A 140 -7.00 -8.88 -13.01
C PRO A 140 -6.02 -7.78 -13.47
N ARG A 141 -4.75 -7.88 -13.07
CA ARG A 141 -3.72 -6.96 -13.58
C ARG A 141 -3.49 -7.21 -15.07
N PRO A 142 -3.55 -6.17 -15.92
CA PRO A 142 -3.27 -6.32 -17.34
C PRO A 142 -1.76 -6.43 -17.57
N LYS A 143 -1.36 -7.36 -18.44
CA LYS A 143 -0.02 -7.50 -19.02
C LYS A 143 1.18 -7.34 -18.06
N PRO A 144 1.26 -8.06 -16.92
CA PRO A 144 2.46 -8.03 -16.09
C PRO A 144 3.64 -8.63 -16.87
N LEU A 145 4.52 -7.76 -17.38
CA LEU A 145 5.60 -8.09 -18.32
C LEU A 145 6.76 -8.83 -17.64
N ASP A 146 6.97 -8.59 -16.36
CA ASP A 146 7.93 -9.32 -15.53
C ASP A 146 7.51 -10.79 -15.34
N VAL A 147 6.23 -11.03 -15.03
CA VAL A 147 5.65 -12.38 -14.98
C VAL A 147 5.66 -13.01 -16.36
N LEU A 148 5.37 -12.24 -17.43
CA LEU A 148 5.45 -12.73 -18.80
C LEU A 148 6.87 -13.19 -19.15
N ALA A 149 7.89 -12.42 -18.79
CA ALA A 149 9.29 -12.79 -18.99
C ALA A 149 9.61 -14.12 -18.31
N GLN A 150 9.19 -14.30 -17.06
CA GLN A 150 9.35 -15.54 -16.32
C GLN A 150 8.69 -16.73 -17.03
N GLN A 151 7.43 -16.56 -17.46
CA GLN A 151 6.66 -17.64 -18.10
C GLN A 151 7.21 -17.97 -19.49
N ILE A 152 7.66 -16.99 -20.27
CA ILE A 152 8.34 -17.22 -21.56
C ILE A 152 9.59 -18.07 -21.34
N VAL A 153 10.42 -17.77 -20.32
CA VAL A 153 11.61 -18.57 -20.01
C VAL A 153 11.25 -19.99 -19.55
N ALA A 154 10.17 -20.15 -18.78
CA ALA A 154 9.69 -21.44 -18.32
C ALA A 154 9.21 -22.33 -19.49
N GLU A 155 8.33 -21.81 -20.34
CA GLU A 155 7.76 -22.52 -21.49
C GLU A 155 8.83 -22.88 -22.52
N VAL A 156 9.66 -21.90 -22.92
CA VAL A 156 10.73 -22.10 -23.91
C VAL A 156 11.90 -22.93 -23.35
N GLY A 157 12.06 -22.95 -22.03
CA GLY A 157 13.07 -23.77 -21.35
C GLY A 157 12.83 -25.27 -21.50
N VAL A 158 11.59 -25.69 -21.81
CA VAL A 158 11.19 -27.11 -21.93
C VAL A 158 11.02 -27.52 -23.40
N GLN A 159 10.65 -26.60 -24.29
CA GLN A 159 10.44 -26.89 -25.71
C GLN A 159 10.71 -25.67 -26.59
N GLU A 160 10.94 -25.90 -27.89
CA GLU A 160 11.04 -24.80 -28.87
C GLU A 160 9.64 -24.24 -29.18
N TRP A 161 9.57 -22.93 -29.41
CA TRP A 161 8.32 -22.26 -29.77
C TRP A 161 8.53 -21.34 -30.97
N LYS A 162 7.57 -21.32 -31.90
CA LYS A 162 7.41 -20.15 -32.78
C LYS A 162 6.81 -19.01 -31.98
N VAL A 163 7.27 -17.79 -32.26
CA VAL A 163 6.85 -16.59 -31.53
C VAL A 163 5.34 -16.39 -31.61
N GLU A 164 4.73 -16.61 -32.77
CA GLU A 164 3.31 -16.41 -33.03
C GLU A 164 2.43 -17.46 -32.31
N GLU A 165 2.91 -18.70 -32.22
CA GLU A 165 2.25 -19.78 -31.49
C GLU A 165 2.30 -19.53 -29.98
N LEU A 166 3.44 -19.07 -29.48
CA LEU A 166 3.62 -18.69 -28.07
C LEU A 166 2.73 -17.49 -27.70
N HIS A 167 2.65 -16.49 -28.58
CA HIS A 167 1.75 -15.35 -28.41
C HIS A 167 0.29 -15.79 -28.34
N THR A 168 -0.14 -16.64 -29.27
CA THR A 168 -1.48 -17.21 -29.24
C THR A 168 -1.74 -17.97 -27.93
N ARG A 169 -0.76 -18.71 -27.41
CA ARG A 169 -0.90 -19.41 -26.13
C ARG A 169 -1.11 -18.45 -24.96
N PHE A 170 -0.33 -17.37 -24.88
CA PHE A 170 -0.44 -16.41 -23.79
C PHE A 170 -1.74 -15.59 -23.84
N THR A 171 -2.23 -15.21 -25.01
CA THR A 171 -3.46 -14.40 -25.15
C THR A 171 -4.73 -15.13 -24.70
N HIS A 172 -4.69 -16.45 -24.47
CA HIS A 172 -5.79 -17.17 -23.82
C HIS A 172 -5.92 -16.85 -22.31
N ALA A 173 -4.88 -16.32 -21.67
CA ALA A 173 -4.94 -15.93 -20.26
C ALA A 173 -5.53 -14.52 -20.11
N ALA A 174 -6.42 -14.34 -19.13
CA ALA A 174 -7.16 -13.08 -18.92
C ALA A 174 -6.26 -11.84 -18.83
N SER A 175 -5.12 -11.93 -18.13
CA SER A 175 -4.15 -10.84 -18.00
C SER A 175 -3.44 -10.48 -19.31
N TYR A 176 -3.35 -11.39 -20.27
CA TYR A 176 -2.62 -11.20 -21.53
C TYR A 176 -3.55 -11.18 -22.76
N LYS A 177 -4.88 -11.10 -22.56
CA LYS A 177 -5.86 -11.10 -23.66
C LYS A 177 -5.58 -10.03 -24.73
N ASP A 178 -5.09 -8.86 -24.30
CA ASP A 178 -4.78 -7.71 -25.16
C ASP A 178 -3.27 -7.58 -25.45
N LEU A 179 -2.45 -8.59 -25.12
CA LEU A 179 -1.00 -8.59 -25.34
C LEU A 179 -0.73 -8.50 -26.85
N SER A 180 0.03 -7.52 -27.29
CA SER A 180 0.43 -7.42 -28.69
C SER A 180 1.61 -8.35 -28.99
N LEU A 181 1.74 -8.74 -30.26
CA LEU A 181 2.90 -9.53 -30.69
C LEU A 181 4.21 -8.76 -30.48
N GLU A 182 4.19 -7.44 -30.67
CA GLU A 182 5.35 -6.57 -30.44
C GLU A 182 5.79 -6.54 -28.98
N GLU A 183 4.85 -6.44 -28.04
CA GLU A 183 5.14 -6.49 -26.60
C GLU A 183 5.78 -7.82 -26.22
N LEU A 184 5.22 -8.94 -26.70
CA LEU A 184 5.78 -10.28 -26.46
C LEU A 184 7.19 -10.41 -27.06
N VAL A 185 7.39 -9.93 -28.29
CA VAL A 185 8.70 -9.92 -28.95
C VAL A 185 9.70 -9.07 -28.19
N GLY A 186 9.29 -7.91 -27.66
CA GLY A 186 10.13 -7.04 -26.84
C GLY A 186 10.62 -7.75 -25.57
N VAL A 187 9.71 -8.44 -24.86
CA VAL A 187 10.06 -9.23 -23.68
C VAL A 187 10.93 -10.43 -24.04
N ALA A 188 10.59 -11.16 -25.12
CA ALA A 188 11.37 -12.30 -25.59
C ALA A 188 12.80 -11.89 -26.00
N ARG A 189 12.96 -10.74 -26.66
CA ARG A 189 14.26 -10.15 -26.99
C ARG A 189 15.03 -9.83 -25.72
N MET A 190 14.41 -9.18 -24.74
CA MET A 190 15.06 -8.86 -23.46
C MET A 190 15.62 -10.12 -22.77
N VAL A 191 14.85 -11.20 -22.66
CA VAL A 191 15.33 -12.44 -21.99
C VAL A 191 16.25 -13.30 -22.87
N ALA A 192 16.25 -13.10 -24.19
CA ALA A 192 17.20 -13.75 -25.11
C ALA A 192 18.54 -13.00 -25.16
N ASP A 193 18.46 -11.67 -25.16
CA ASP A 193 19.63 -10.81 -25.22
C ASP A 193 20.32 -10.71 -23.86
N GLY A 194 19.56 -10.71 -22.77
CA GLY A 194 20.10 -10.50 -21.42
C GLY A 194 20.72 -9.12 -21.27
N PHE A 195 21.57 -8.96 -20.26
CA PHE A 195 22.10 -7.66 -19.86
C PHE A 195 23.62 -7.69 -19.83
N THR A 196 24.24 -6.67 -20.42
CA THR A 196 25.70 -6.51 -20.39
C THR A 196 26.07 -5.64 -19.18
N THR A 197 26.45 -6.30 -18.10
CA THR A 197 26.94 -5.62 -16.88
C THR A 197 28.46 -5.51 -16.90
N HIS A 198 29.05 -4.77 -15.95
CA HIS A 198 30.51 -4.77 -15.72
C HIS A 198 31.11 -6.16 -15.55
N ARG A 199 30.30 -7.15 -15.14
CA ARG A 199 30.70 -8.55 -14.91
C ARG A 199 30.41 -9.45 -16.12
N GLY A 200 30.14 -8.86 -17.29
CA GLY A 200 29.82 -9.53 -18.53
C GLY A 200 28.32 -9.72 -18.77
N ARG A 201 28.00 -10.43 -19.86
CA ARG A 201 26.62 -10.70 -20.30
C ARG A 201 25.96 -11.71 -19.37
N ARG A 202 24.86 -11.32 -18.73
CA ARG A 202 24.08 -12.13 -17.77
C ARG A 202 22.62 -12.22 -18.19
N SER A 203 21.91 -13.18 -17.59
CA SER A 203 20.44 -13.35 -17.71
C SER A 203 19.90 -13.45 -19.14
N ALA A 204 20.76 -13.89 -20.07
CA ALA A 204 20.36 -14.33 -21.39
C ALA A 204 19.92 -15.80 -21.29
N HIS A 205 18.63 -16.05 -21.10
CA HIS A 205 18.08 -17.39 -20.86
C HIS A 205 17.68 -18.08 -22.16
N LEU A 206 17.38 -17.32 -23.22
CA LEU A 206 16.87 -17.85 -24.49
C LEU A 206 17.80 -17.56 -25.68
N HIS A 207 17.68 -18.36 -26.73
CA HIS A 207 18.20 -18.05 -28.05
C HIS A 207 17.01 -17.69 -28.95
N PHE A 208 17.06 -16.53 -29.58
CA PHE A 208 16.03 -16.07 -30.50
C PHE A 208 16.56 -16.08 -31.94
N ASP A 209 16.09 -17.05 -32.71
CA ASP A 209 16.28 -17.10 -34.15
C ASP A 209 15.33 -16.10 -34.83
N ARG A 210 15.88 -14.92 -35.14
CA ARG A 210 15.13 -13.80 -35.75
C ARG A 210 14.77 -14.04 -37.22
N VAL A 211 15.38 -15.03 -37.87
CA VAL A 211 15.09 -15.34 -39.28
C VAL A 211 13.86 -16.25 -39.35
N ASN A 212 13.80 -17.26 -38.48
CA ASN A 212 12.70 -18.22 -38.46
C ASN A 212 11.61 -17.89 -37.44
N ASN A 213 11.77 -16.82 -36.64
CA ASN A 213 10.91 -16.47 -35.51
C ASN A 213 10.74 -17.61 -34.49
N VAL A 214 11.86 -18.27 -34.13
CA VAL A 214 11.86 -19.39 -33.18
C VAL A 214 12.63 -19.04 -31.91
N LEU A 215 12.05 -19.35 -30.77
CA LEU A 215 12.66 -19.26 -29.45
C LEU A 215 13.10 -20.64 -28.98
N ARG A 216 14.34 -20.72 -28.48
CA ARG A 216 14.93 -21.94 -27.92
C ARG A 216 15.53 -21.68 -26.54
N GLY A 217 15.34 -22.59 -25.59
CA GLY A 217 15.93 -22.49 -24.26
C GLY A 217 17.46 -22.62 -24.31
N ARG A 218 18.19 -21.73 -23.63
CA ARG A 218 19.62 -21.98 -23.38
C ARG A 218 19.79 -22.95 -22.21
N ARG A 219 20.99 -23.52 -22.10
CA ARG A 219 21.35 -24.40 -20.98
C ARG A 219 21.12 -23.69 -19.64
N GLY A 220 20.26 -24.28 -18.80
CA GLY A 220 19.93 -23.76 -17.47
C GLY A 220 18.72 -22.81 -17.41
N ALA A 221 18.04 -22.55 -18.53
CA ALA A 221 16.80 -21.76 -18.56
C ALA A 221 15.71 -22.38 -17.67
N ALA A 222 15.37 -23.66 -17.90
CA ALA A 222 14.39 -24.39 -17.11
C ALA A 222 14.74 -24.43 -15.60
N LEU A 223 16.00 -24.70 -15.27
CA LEU A 223 16.45 -24.70 -13.87
C LEU A 223 16.28 -23.32 -13.24
N THR A 224 16.63 -22.25 -13.96
CA THR A 224 16.49 -20.88 -13.46
C THR A 224 15.03 -20.53 -13.20
N ALA A 225 14.13 -20.87 -14.13
CA ALA A 225 12.69 -20.64 -13.98
C ALA A 225 12.11 -21.39 -12.78
N VAL A 226 12.52 -22.63 -12.54
CA VAL A 226 12.03 -23.44 -11.40
C VAL A 226 12.57 -22.92 -10.07
N THR A 227 13.86 -22.56 -9.98
CA THR A 227 14.45 -22.17 -8.68
C THR A 227 14.24 -20.70 -8.33
N ASN A 228 13.92 -19.85 -9.30
CA ASN A 228 13.72 -18.40 -9.09
C ASN A 228 12.29 -17.94 -9.41
N GLY A 229 11.41 -18.88 -9.77
CA GLY A 229 10.05 -18.58 -10.15
C GLY A 229 9.19 -18.09 -8.98
N GLY A 230 8.11 -17.41 -9.34
CA GLY A 230 7.10 -16.91 -8.41
C GLY A 230 6.94 -15.39 -8.52
N ALA A 231 5.71 -14.92 -8.29
CA ALA A 231 5.38 -13.49 -8.38
C ALA A 231 5.47 -12.76 -7.04
N ILE A 232 5.60 -13.47 -5.91
CA ILE A 232 5.76 -12.85 -4.59
C ILE A 232 7.19 -12.34 -4.48
N PRO A 233 7.42 -11.02 -4.29
CA PRO A 233 8.75 -10.47 -4.17
C PRO A 233 9.41 -10.85 -2.84
N ASP A 234 10.74 -10.95 -2.83
CA ASP A 234 11.50 -11.04 -1.59
C ASP A 234 11.56 -9.65 -0.94
N GLN A 235 10.99 -9.49 0.26
CA GLN A 235 11.11 -8.29 1.09
C GLN A 235 12.38 -8.34 1.95
N PHE A 236 13.08 -7.22 2.06
CA PHE A 236 14.33 -7.13 2.82
C PHE A 236 14.34 -5.95 3.79
N ASP A 237 14.57 -6.23 5.07
CA ASP A 237 14.72 -5.18 6.08
C ASP A 237 15.91 -4.23 5.76
N TYR A 238 15.78 -2.99 6.21
CA TYR A 238 16.77 -1.93 6.17
C TYR A 238 17.41 -1.79 7.54
N GLU A 239 18.73 -1.65 7.57
CA GLU A 239 19.49 -1.38 8.79
C GLU A 239 19.41 0.12 9.13
N VAL A 240 19.05 0.45 10.35
CA VAL A 240 19.02 1.85 10.83
C VAL A 240 20.37 2.19 11.42
N VAL A 241 21.02 3.21 10.88
CA VAL A 241 22.39 3.61 11.24
C VAL A 241 22.39 5.03 11.80
N LEU A 242 22.84 5.19 13.04
CA LEU A 242 22.92 6.48 13.72
C LEU A 242 24.15 7.27 13.28
N LEU A 243 23.97 8.54 12.92
CA LEU A 243 25.03 9.48 12.59
C LEU A 243 25.33 10.43 13.77
N PRO A 244 26.58 10.88 13.94
CA PRO A 244 27.77 10.57 13.12
C PRO A 244 28.51 9.30 13.55
N SER A 245 28.02 8.56 14.55
CA SER A 245 28.73 7.40 15.12
C SER A 245 28.77 6.16 14.22
N GLU A 246 27.95 6.13 13.16
CA GLU A 246 27.74 5.01 12.24
C GLU A 246 27.34 3.69 12.93
N LEU A 247 26.73 3.79 14.11
CA LEU A 247 26.31 2.63 14.89
C LEU A 247 24.94 2.13 14.42
N PRO A 248 24.75 0.81 14.20
CA PRO A 248 23.43 0.26 13.92
C PRO A 248 22.56 0.28 15.18
N VAL A 249 21.37 0.86 15.07
CA VAL A 249 20.41 1.04 16.18
C VAL A 249 19.16 0.17 16.05
N GLY A 250 18.94 -0.45 14.90
CA GLY A 250 17.87 -1.43 14.69
C GLY A 250 17.59 -1.67 13.22
N THR A 251 16.38 -2.15 12.91
CA THR A 251 15.94 -2.45 11.55
C THR A 251 14.53 -1.93 11.29
N LEU A 252 14.27 -1.64 10.01
CA LEU A 252 12.97 -1.21 9.49
C LEU A 252 12.57 -2.14 8.35
N ASN A 253 11.28 -2.42 8.18
CA ASN A 253 10.81 -3.16 7.01
C ASN A 253 11.10 -2.34 5.73
N GLU A 254 11.27 -3.02 4.59
CA GLU A 254 11.39 -2.38 3.27
C GLU A 254 10.23 -1.44 2.98
N ASP A 255 9.01 -1.85 3.34
CA ASP A 255 7.80 -1.04 3.19
C ASP A 255 7.90 0.26 4.01
N PHE A 256 8.68 0.27 5.10
CA PHE A 256 8.92 1.49 5.86
C PHE A 256 9.90 2.41 5.12
N ALA A 257 11.04 1.88 4.67
CA ALA A 257 12.06 2.64 3.95
C ALA A 257 11.55 3.16 2.60
N PHE A 258 10.59 2.46 2.01
CA PHE A 258 9.85 2.80 0.81
C PHE A 258 9.10 4.15 0.90
N GLU A 259 8.63 4.52 2.09
CA GLU A 259 7.74 5.68 2.34
C GLU A 259 8.45 6.79 3.11
N SER A 260 9.67 6.50 3.55
CA SER A 260 10.50 7.39 4.33
C SER A 260 11.26 8.39 3.44
N LEU A 261 11.23 9.66 3.83
CA LEU A 261 12.01 10.72 3.21
C LEU A 261 13.04 11.28 4.20
N ALA A 262 14.03 11.99 3.66
CA ALA A 262 14.92 12.78 4.48
C ALA A 262 14.12 13.87 5.22
N GLY A 263 14.41 14.06 6.50
CA GLY A 263 13.72 15.00 7.39
C GLY A 263 12.68 14.34 8.31
N ASP A 264 12.14 13.19 7.94
CA ASP A 264 11.06 12.52 8.69
C ASP A 264 11.54 12.02 10.06
N VAL A 265 10.73 12.26 11.10
CA VAL A 265 10.99 11.72 12.44
C VAL A 265 10.14 10.48 12.67
N PHE A 266 10.76 9.40 13.13
CA PHE A 266 10.07 8.16 13.51
C PHE A 266 10.56 7.63 14.86
N GLN A 267 9.78 6.74 15.47
CA GLN A 267 10.16 6.07 16.70
C GLN A 267 10.66 4.65 16.44
N LEU A 268 11.81 4.33 17.02
CA LEU A 268 12.38 2.97 17.05
C LEU A 268 12.69 2.61 18.50
N GLY A 269 11.96 1.63 19.03
CA GLY A 269 11.96 1.36 20.47
C GLY A 269 11.34 2.54 21.24
N ASN A 270 12.13 3.14 22.14
CA ASN A 270 11.71 4.30 22.96
C ASN A 270 12.39 5.61 22.54
N ALA A 271 13.20 5.58 21.49
CA ALA A 271 13.92 6.76 20.99
C ALA A 271 13.28 7.24 19.68
N SER A 272 13.33 8.55 19.46
CA SER A 272 12.95 9.15 18.18
C SER A 272 14.18 9.47 17.36
N TYR A 273 14.08 9.23 16.06
CA TYR A 273 15.16 9.36 15.11
C TYR A 273 14.68 10.17 13.90
N ARG A 274 15.49 11.11 13.45
CA ARG A 274 15.26 11.91 12.24
C ARG A 274 16.04 11.30 11.09
N ILE A 275 15.37 10.99 9.99
CA ILE A 275 15.98 10.44 8.79
C ILE A 275 16.81 11.52 8.11
N GLN A 276 18.07 11.23 7.81
CA GLN A 276 18.97 12.10 7.06
C GLN A 276 19.03 11.69 5.60
N LYS A 277 19.09 10.38 5.35
CA LYS A 277 19.07 9.81 4.00
C LYS A 277 18.67 8.34 4.04
N VAL A 278 18.05 7.89 2.96
CA VAL A 278 17.74 6.48 2.71
C VAL A 278 18.62 6.00 1.56
N GLU A 279 19.45 4.99 1.82
CA GLU A 279 20.26 4.30 0.81
C GLU A 279 19.80 2.84 0.70
N GLN A 280 20.28 2.11 -0.31
CA GLN A 280 19.89 0.71 -0.49
C GLN A 280 20.26 -0.15 0.73
N GLY A 281 19.23 -0.54 1.49
CA GLY A 281 19.36 -1.38 2.67
C GLY A 281 19.80 -0.68 3.94
N LYS A 282 19.98 0.64 3.93
CA LYS A 282 20.35 1.43 5.12
C LYS A 282 19.54 2.71 5.22
N VAL A 283 19.06 3.02 6.42
CA VAL A 283 18.44 4.32 6.75
C VAL A 283 19.37 5.02 7.72
N TYR A 284 19.94 6.14 7.30
CA TYR A 284 20.84 6.92 8.16
C TYR A 284 20.02 7.97 8.91
N VAL A 285 20.22 8.02 10.22
CA VAL A 285 19.40 8.84 11.12
C VAL A 285 20.26 9.64 12.09
N THR A 286 19.70 10.73 12.60
CA THR A 286 20.20 11.43 13.81
C THR A 286 19.19 11.29 14.93
N ASP A 287 19.62 11.44 16.18
CA ASP A 287 18.69 11.51 17.31
C ASP A 287 17.75 12.72 17.13
N ALA A 288 16.44 12.50 17.29
CA ALA A 288 15.43 13.55 17.23
C ALA A 288 15.09 14.10 18.63
N HIS A 289 15.80 13.68 19.66
CA HIS A 289 15.75 14.19 21.04
C HIS A 289 14.33 14.19 21.64
N GLY A 290 13.57 13.14 21.36
CA GLY A 290 12.20 13.00 21.87
C GLY A 290 11.15 13.80 21.09
N GLN A 291 11.53 14.43 19.96
CA GLN A 291 10.54 15.03 19.06
C GLN A 291 9.50 13.96 18.65
N PRO A 292 8.21 14.35 18.58
CA PRO A 292 7.17 13.45 18.11
C PRO A 292 7.47 13.02 16.67
N PRO A 293 7.04 11.81 16.26
CA PRO A 293 7.08 11.42 14.86
C PRO A 293 6.41 12.46 13.97
N THR A 294 6.97 12.73 12.81
CA THR A 294 6.41 13.70 11.86
C THR A 294 5.24 13.04 11.12
N ILE A 295 4.00 13.31 11.54
CA ILE A 295 2.71 12.95 10.88
C ILE A 295 2.52 11.41 10.71
N PRO A 296 1.29 10.84 10.66
CA PRO A 296 1.11 9.40 10.71
C PRO A 296 1.73 8.71 9.53
N PHE A 297 2.64 7.85 9.91
CA PHE A 297 3.39 6.98 9.05
C PHE A 297 2.49 5.90 8.45
N TRP A 298 2.61 5.72 7.14
CA TRP A 298 1.99 4.65 6.38
C TRP A 298 2.39 3.26 6.91
N LEU A 299 1.41 2.44 7.30
CA LEU A 299 1.66 1.05 7.69
C LEU A 299 1.64 0.17 6.42
N GLY A 300 2.73 0.18 5.65
CA GLY A 300 2.89 -0.61 4.41
C GLY A 300 2.77 -2.14 4.53
N GLU A 301 2.36 -2.68 5.69
CA GLU A 301 1.99 -4.10 5.82
C GLU A 301 0.54 -4.39 5.39
N ALA A 302 -0.35 -3.38 5.32
CA ALA A 302 -1.76 -3.56 4.99
C ALA A 302 -2.10 -2.98 3.59
N PRO A 303 -2.98 -3.63 2.82
CA PRO A 303 -3.47 -3.06 1.56
C PRO A 303 -4.24 -1.75 1.82
N GLY A 304 -4.09 -0.78 0.92
CA GLY A 304 -4.89 0.45 0.96
C GLY A 304 -6.38 0.18 0.72
N ARG A 305 -7.23 1.14 1.06
CA ARG A 305 -8.68 1.01 0.95
C ARG A 305 -9.15 0.73 -0.47
N SER A 306 -10.06 -0.25 -0.60
CA SER A 306 -10.73 -0.55 -1.87
C SER A 306 -11.60 0.62 -2.36
N ASP A 307 -11.75 0.76 -3.67
CA ASP A 307 -12.57 1.80 -4.30
C ASP A 307 -14.04 1.73 -3.86
N GLU A 308 -14.59 0.51 -3.69
CA GLU A 308 -15.94 0.29 -3.16
C GLU A 308 -16.10 0.86 -1.75
N LEU A 309 -15.16 0.54 -0.85
CA LEU A 309 -15.20 1.03 0.52
C LEU A 309 -15.00 2.55 0.59
N SER A 310 -14.10 3.13 -0.21
CA SER A 310 -13.93 4.58 -0.35
C SER A 310 -15.25 5.27 -0.78
N ARG A 311 -15.94 4.70 -1.78
CA ARG A 311 -17.28 5.19 -2.19
C ARG A 311 -18.29 5.08 -1.04
N SER A 312 -18.27 4.00 -0.28
CA SER A 312 -19.17 3.85 0.87
C SER A 312 -18.86 4.82 2.01
N VAL A 313 -17.60 5.18 2.24
CA VAL A 313 -17.22 6.22 3.22
C VAL A 313 -17.78 7.57 2.78
N GLY A 314 -17.60 7.94 1.51
CA GLY A 314 -18.18 9.16 0.95
C GLY A 314 -19.70 9.21 1.06
N ALA A 315 -20.39 8.11 0.75
CA ALA A 315 -21.85 8.00 0.86
C ALA A 315 -22.36 8.06 2.31
N LEU A 316 -21.63 7.45 3.25
CA LEU A 316 -21.94 7.55 4.68
C LEU A 316 -21.83 9.00 5.15
N ASN A 317 -20.74 9.69 4.81
CA ASN A 317 -20.55 11.10 5.16
C ASN A 317 -21.62 12.01 4.53
N GLU A 318 -22.05 11.74 3.30
CA GLU A 318 -23.16 12.44 2.65
C GLU A 318 -24.47 12.24 3.42
N THR A 319 -24.80 10.98 3.76
CA THR A 319 -26.01 10.62 4.52
C THR A 319 -26.02 11.26 5.91
N ILE A 320 -24.91 11.18 6.64
CA ILE A 320 -24.79 11.78 7.97
C ILE A 320 -24.88 13.30 7.90
N ALA A 321 -24.26 13.95 6.91
CA ALA A 321 -24.38 15.39 6.72
C ALA A 321 -25.84 15.82 6.55
N GLU A 322 -26.62 15.11 5.73
CA GLU A 322 -28.04 15.39 5.49
C GLU A 322 -28.90 15.16 6.73
N LEU A 323 -28.68 14.06 7.45
CA LEU A 323 -29.42 13.76 8.69
C LEU A 323 -29.14 14.79 9.77
N LEU A 324 -27.88 15.24 9.90
CA LEU A 324 -27.52 16.32 10.82
C LEU A 324 -28.25 17.63 10.52
N ASP A 325 -28.49 17.96 9.25
CA ASP A 325 -29.21 19.19 8.87
C ASP A 325 -30.73 19.06 9.09
N ARG A 326 -31.29 17.88 8.80
CA ARG A 326 -32.76 17.67 8.81
C ARG A 326 -33.30 17.31 10.18
N GLU A 327 -32.60 16.45 10.91
CA GLU A 327 -33.08 15.77 12.12
C GLU A 327 -32.14 15.95 13.32
N GLY A 328 -30.98 16.59 13.11
CA GLY A 328 -29.98 16.83 14.14
C GLY A 328 -29.24 15.56 14.57
N ALA A 329 -28.41 15.70 15.62
CA ALA A 329 -27.58 14.60 16.12
C ALA A 329 -28.40 13.37 16.56
N GLN A 330 -29.55 13.58 17.19
CA GLN A 330 -30.38 12.48 17.69
C GLN A 330 -30.98 11.65 16.54
N GLY A 331 -31.48 12.29 15.48
CA GLY A 331 -32.00 11.58 14.30
C GLY A 331 -30.92 10.76 13.60
N ALA A 332 -29.74 11.35 13.42
CA ALA A 332 -28.59 10.64 12.83
C ALA A 332 -28.14 9.44 13.69
N MET A 333 -28.15 9.57 15.02
CA MET A 333 -27.85 8.46 15.94
C MET A 333 -28.90 7.34 15.86
N CYS A 334 -30.19 7.69 15.80
CA CYS A 334 -31.26 6.69 15.65
C CYS A 334 -31.11 5.92 14.34
N TRP A 335 -30.83 6.60 13.22
CA TRP A 335 -30.61 5.96 11.93
C TRP A 335 -29.44 4.96 11.97
N LEU A 336 -28.30 5.33 12.58
CA LEU A 336 -27.15 4.42 12.75
C LEU A 336 -27.50 3.17 13.57
N ALA A 337 -28.34 3.32 14.59
CA ALA A 337 -28.76 2.21 15.44
C ALA A 337 -29.76 1.29 14.72
N GLU A 338 -30.74 1.85 14.01
CA GLU A 338 -31.83 1.10 13.38
C GLU A 338 -31.41 0.44 12.06
N GLU A 339 -30.74 1.17 11.17
CA GLU A 339 -30.39 0.69 9.83
C GLU A 339 -29.11 -0.15 9.83
N LEU A 340 -28.11 0.27 10.61
CA LEU A 340 -26.78 -0.36 10.62
C LEU A 340 -26.52 -1.22 11.86
N GLY A 341 -27.41 -1.19 12.86
CA GLY A 341 -27.27 -1.99 14.07
C GLY A 341 -26.09 -1.59 14.95
N LEU A 342 -25.64 -0.33 14.87
CA LEU A 342 -24.56 0.18 15.72
C LEU A 342 -25.03 0.25 17.18
N ASN A 343 -24.11 0.04 18.11
CA ASN A 343 -24.40 0.31 19.51
C ASN A 343 -24.43 1.83 19.76
N GLU A 344 -25.16 2.24 20.80
CA GLU A 344 -25.37 3.65 21.14
C GLU A 344 -24.04 4.42 21.32
N SER A 345 -23.05 3.79 21.96
CA SER A 345 -21.74 4.41 22.20
C SER A 345 -20.96 4.69 20.91
N ALA A 346 -20.97 3.77 19.93
CA ALA A 346 -20.29 4.01 18.65
C ALA A 346 -21.06 5.03 17.81
N ALA A 347 -22.39 4.93 17.77
CA ALA A 347 -23.23 5.91 17.06
C ALA A 347 -22.99 7.33 17.61
N LYS A 348 -22.98 7.49 18.93
CA LYS A 348 -22.68 8.78 19.57
C LYS A 348 -21.29 9.30 19.20
N GLN A 349 -20.24 8.48 19.34
CA GLN A 349 -18.87 8.91 19.03
C GLN A 349 -18.71 9.32 17.56
N LEU A 350 -19.33 8.59 16.63
CA LEU A 350 -19.29 8.91 15.21
C LEU A 350 -20.00 10.24 14.91
N ILE A 351 -21.18 10.46 15.49
CA ILE A 351 -21.96 11.68 15.28
C ILE A 351 -21.32 12.89 15.95
N ASP A 352 -20.80 12.75 17.17
CA ASP A 352 -20.07 13.83 17.85
C ASP A 352 -18.84 14.23 17.02
N TYR A 353 -18.13 13.26 16.46
CA TYR A 353 -16.94 13.47 15.62
C TYR A 353 -17.27 14.15 14.29
N LEU A 354 -18.15 13.56 13.47
CA LEU A 354 -18.52 14.11 12.17
C LEU A 354 -19.33 15.41 12.30
N GLY A 355 -20.14 15.54 13.35
CA GLY A 355 -20.85 16.79 13.67
C GLY A 355 -19.88 17.94 13.95
N ALA A 356 -18.86 17.70 14.77
CA ALA A 356 -17.82 18.69 15.05
C ALA A 356 -16.99 19.02 13.79
N ALA A 357 -16.65 18.02 12.98
CA ALA A 357 -15.94 18.21 11.71
C ALA A 357 -16.75 19.09 10.74
N LYS A 358 -18.05 18.79 10.58
CA LYS A 358 -18.97 19.58 9.76
C LYS A 358 -19.09 21.02 10.28
N ALA A 359 -19.15 21.21 11.59
CA ALA A 359 -19.22 22.55 12.18
C ALA A 359 -17.95 23.36 11.91
N ALA A 360 -16.77 22.74 11.93
CA ALA A 360 -15.48 23.40 11.67
C ALA A 360 -15.28 23.71 10.18
N LEU A 361 -15.56 22.75 9.29
CA LEU A 361 -15.31 22.87 7.85
C LEU A 361 -16.50 23.46 7.07
N GLY A 362 -17.68 23.50 7.69
CA GLY A 362 -18.96 23.85 7.06
C GLY A 362 -19.59 22.71 6.24
N VAL A 363 -18.79 21.74 5.81
CA VAL A 363 -19.21 20.57 5.03
C VAL A 363 -18.44 19.34 5.49
N LEU A 364 -18.96 18.15 5.22
CA LEU A 364 -18.20 16.91 5.35
C LEU A 364 -17.53 16.55 4.01
N PRO A 365 -16.26 16.11 4.01
CA PRO A 365 -15.61 15.56 2.84
C PRO A 365 -16.36 14.32 2.33
N THR A 366 -16.59 14.26 1.02
CA THR A 366 -17.30 13.17 0.33
C THR A 366 -16.65 12.92 -1.03
N THR A 367 -17.08 11.91 -1.78
CA THR A 367 -16.59 11.69 -3.15
C THR A 367 -16.99 12.79 -4.14
N LYS A 368 -17.87 13.71 -3.74
CA LYS A 368 -18.29 14.88 -4.54
C LYS A 368 -17.78 16.21 -3.98
N ARG A 369 -17.14 16.21 -2.81
CA ARG A 369 -16.68 17.41 -2.11
C ARG A 369 -15.34 17.13 -1.45
N VAL A 370 -14.29 17.79 -1.94
CA VAL A 370 -12.95 17.75 -1.35
C VAL A 370 -12.73 19.04 -0.59
N VAL A 371 -12.16 18.97 0.60
CA VAL A 371 -11.88 20.15 1.43
C VAL A 371 -10.39 20.37 1.53
N PHE A 372 -9.92 21.54 1.11
CA PHE A 372 -8.56 22.01 1.35
C PHE A 372 -8.59 22.83 2.64
N GLU A 373 -8.00 22.31 3.69
CA GLU A 373 -7.87 22.96 4.99
C GLU A 373 -6.45 23.49 5.15
N ARG A 374 -6.32 24.76 5.55
CA ARG A 374 -5.06 25.35 5.98
C ARG A 374 -5.16 25.82 7.41
N PHE A 375 -4.19 25.45 8.24
CA PHE A 375 -4.03 25.98 9.60
C PHE A 375 -2.55 26.20 9.91
N PHE A 376 -2.28 26.87 11.02
CA PHE A 376 -0.94 27.18 11.50
C PHE A 376 -0.69 26.45 12.82
N ASP A 377 0.51 25.90 13.00
CA ASP A 377 0.91 25.31 14.28
C ASP A 377 1.40 26.37 15.27
N GLU A 378 1.76 25.94 16.48
CA GLU A 378 2.29 26.83 17.53
C GLU A 378 3.65 27.46 17.17
N THR A 379 4.38 26.87 16.22
CA THR A 379 5.68 27.35 15.75
C THR A 379 5.57 28.34 14.57
N GLY A 380 4.37 28.49 14.01
CA GLY A 380 4.08 29.32 12.85
C GLY A 380 4.24 28.60 11.51
N ASP A 381 4.50 27.30 11.53
CA ASP A 381 4.52 26.47 10.32
C ASP A 381 3.09 26.27 9.80
N THR A 382 2.98 26.21 8.49
CA THR A 382 1.71 26.11 7.79
C THR A 382 1.45 24.65 7.43
N HIS A 383 0.28 24.13 7.79
CA HIS A 383 -0.14 22.81 7.38
C HIS A 383 -1.30 22.93 6.42
N LEU A 384 -1.19 22.24 5.29
CA LEU A 384 -2.23 22.09 4.29
C LEU A 384 -2.71 20.64 4.31
N VAL A 385 -3.97 20.43 4.68
CA VAL A 385 -4.62 19.12 4.68
C VAL A 385 -5.69 19.09 3.59
N VAL A 386 -5.55 18.18 2.64
CA VAL A 386 -6.58 17.90 1.62
C VAL A 386 -7.41 16.73 2.12
N HIS A 387 -8.63 16.97 2.58
CA HIS A 387 -9.56 15.94 3.01
C HIS A 387 -10.24 15.32 1.80
N SER A 388 -9.90 14.07 1.51
CA SER A 388 -10.23 13.37 0.29
C SER A 388 -10.49 11.88 0.56
N PRO A 389 -11.76 11.43 0.61
CA PRO A 389 -12.11 10.05 0.95
C PRO A 389 -11.95 9.08 -0.24
N PHE A 390 -11.02 9.32 -1.17
CA PHE A 390 -10.80 8.46 -2.33
C PHE A 390 -9.92 7.24 -2.03
N GLY A 391 -9.38 7.14 -0.83
CA GLY A 391 -8.48 6.06 -0.47
C GLY A 391 -7.04 6.38 -0.81
N SER A 392 -6.16 5.65 -0.16
CA SER A 392 -4.78 6.03 -0.01
C SER A 392 -3.95 5.90 -1.30
N ARG A 393 -4.33 4.99 -2.21
CA ARG A 393 -3.69 4.84 -3.53
C ARG A 393 -3.81 6.10 -4.39
N ILE A 394 -5.00 6.73 -4.41
CA ILE A 394 -5.25 7.98 -5.13
C ILE A 394 -4.60 9.16 -4.40
N ASN A 395 -4.79 9.23 -3.07
CA ASN A 395 -4.22 10.31 -2.26
C ASN A 395 -2.69 10.33 -2.32
N ARG A 396 -2.03 9.17 -2.40
CA ARG A 396 -0.58 9.06 -2.60
C ARG A 396 -0.15 9.62 -3.95
N ALA A 397 -0.83 9.22 -5.03
CA ALA A 397 -0.57 9.76 -6.36
C ALA A 397 -0.71 11.29 -6.37
N TRP A 398 -1.77 11.79 -5.73
CA TRP A 398 -2.06 13.21 -5.66
C TRP A 398 -1.00 13.96 -4.84
N GLY A 399 -0.69 13.47 -3.64
CA GLY A 399 0.31 14.07 -2.74
C GLY A 399 1.71 14.12 -3.36
N LEU A 400 2.14 13.04 -4.02
CA LEU A 400 3.45 13.00 -4.69
C LEU A 400 3.52 13.98 -5.87
N SER A 401 2.45 14.09 -6.66
CA SER A 401 2.37 15.05 -7.76
C SER A 401 2.32 16.50 -7.27
N LEU A 402 1.56 16.79 -6.20
CA LEU A 402 1.55 18.11 -5.57
C LEU A 402 2.95 18.47 -5.07
N ARG A 403 3.60 17.56 -4.33
CA ARG A 403 4.96 17.76 -3.84
C ARG A 403 5.92 18.13 -4.97
N LYS A 404 5.93 17.38 -6.09
CA LYS A 404 6.79 17.69 -7.24
C LYS A 404 6.50 19.08 -7.83
N ARG A 405 5.23 19.49 -7.90
CA ARG A 405 4.86 20.85 -8.35
C ARG A 405 5.32 21.93 -7.37
N PHE A 406 5.17 21.72 -6.07
CA PHE A 406 5.71 22.62 -5.05
C PHE A 406 7.23 22.74 -5.14
N CYS A 407 7.95 21.61 -5.25
CA CYS A 407 9.41 21.61 -5.42
C CYS A 407 9.84 22.43 -6.65
N ARG A 408 9.21 22.23 -7.82
CA ARG A 408 9.56 22.99 -9.04
C ARG A 408 9.24 24.48 -8.94
N ARG A 409 8.16 24.84 -8.23
CA ARG A 409 7.69 26.24 -8.16
C ARG A 409 8.42 27.05 -7.09
N PHE A 410 8.75 26.44 -5.96
CA PHE A 410 9.29 27.13 -4.79
C PHE A 410 10.71 26.71 -4.40
N ASN A 411 11.30 25.75 -5.13
CA ASN A 411 12.68 25.28 -4.96
C ASN A 411 13.03 24.80 -3.53
N PHE A 412 12.11 24.08 -2.89
CA PHE A 412 12.35 23.41 -1.61
C PHE A 412 11.67 22.04 -1.59
N GLU A 413 12.18 21.12 -0.77
CA GLU A 413 11.55 19.82 -0.55
C GLU A 413 10.47 19.91 0.52
N LEU A 414 9.27 19.46 0.17
CA LEU A 414 8.12 19.48 1.05
C LEU A 414 7.84 18.08 1.61
N GLN A 415 7.56 18.00 2.91
CA GLN A 415 7.07 16.78 3.55
C GLN A 415 5.60 16.59 3.21
N ALA A 416 5.29 15.46 2.58
CA ALA A 416 3.95 15.07 2.19
C ALA A 416 3.63 13.68 2.75
N ALA A 417 2.54 13.57 3.48
CA ALA A 417 1.94 12.30 3.87
C ALA A 417 0.58 12.16 3.17
N ALA A 418 0.15 10.93 2.93
CA ALA A 418 -1.20 10.66 2.48
C ALA A 418 -1.77 9.52 3.31
N LEU A 419 -3.07 9.53 3.50
CA LEU A 419 -3.82 8.56 4.27
C LEU A 419 -5.04 8.15 3.46
N GLU A 420 -5.89 7.30 4.01
CA GLU A 420 -7.11 6.87 3.33
C GLU A 420 -8.07 8.03 3.04
N ASP A 421 -8.12 9.01 3.95
CA ASP A 421 -9.06 10.13 3.89
C ASP A 421 -8.39 11.51 3.72
N SER A 422 -7.06 11.58 3.62
CA SER A 422 -6.37 12.86 3.56
C SER A 422 -5.00 12.86 2.88
N ILE A 423 -4.54 14.06 2.52
CA ILE A 423 -3.16 14.38 2.13
C ILE A 423 -2.70 15.49 3.04
N VAL A 424 -1.56 15.33 3.71
CA VAL A 424 -0.98 16.35 4.60
C VAL A 424 0.30 16.87 3.98
N LEU A 425 0.36 18.18 3.76
CA LEU A 425 1.51 18.91 3.25
C LEU A 425 1.96 19.89 4.33
N SER A 426 3.18 19.71 4.84
CA SER A 426 3.75 20.61 5.85
C SER A 426 4.69 21.61 5.18
N LEU A 427 4.42 22.89 5.40
CA LEU A 427 5.08 24.03 4.78
C LEU A 427 5.74 24.87 5.88
N GLY A 428 6.98 25.29 5.67
CA GLY A 428 7.63 26.23 6.58
C GLY A 428 6.97 27.62 6.56
N ALA A 429 7.20 28.40 7.61
CA ALA A 429 6.62 29.75 7.82
C ALA A 429 6.86 30.81 6.73
N VAL A 430 7.72 30.57 5.73
CA VAL A 430 8.18 31.59 4.77
C VAL A 430 7.32 31.64 3.49
N HIS A 431 6.40 30.69 3.31
CA HIS A 431 5.66 30.54 2.05
C HIS A 431 4.22 31.05 2.17
N SER A 432 3.87 31.99 1.30
CA SER A 432 2.50 32.50 1.16
C SER A 432 2.00 32.23 -0.27
N PHE A 433 0.88 31.54 -0.36
CA PHE A 433 0.11 31.32 -1.59
C PHE A 433 -1.38 31.35 -1.23
N ALA A 434 -2.24 31.68 -2.20
CA ALA A 434 -3.68 31.55 -2.01
C ALA A 434 -4.05 30.07 -2.02
N LEU A 435 -4.87 29.64 -1.07
CA LEU A 435 -5.25 28.24 -0.94
C LEU A 435 -5.99 27.74 -2.20
N GLU A 436 -6.76 28.63 -2.80
CA GLU A 436 -7.50 28.41 -4.05
C GLU A 436 -6.57 28.13 -5.24
N ASP A 437 -5.36 28.70 -5.25
CA ASP A 437 -4.42 28.47 -6.35
C ASP A 437 -3.93 27.02 -6.38
N VAL A 438 -3.84 26.35 -5.23
CA VAL A 438 -3.33 24.97 -5.13
C VAL A 438 -4.20 23.99 -5.89
N VAL A 439 -5.51 24.25 -5.96
CA VAL A 439 -6.48 23.44 -6.71
C VAL A 439 -6.08 23.33 -8.18
N HIS A 440 -5.43 24.36 -8.72
CA HIS A 440 -5.02 24.45 -10.13
C HIS A 440 -3.57 24.04 -10.38
N TYR A 441 -2.84 23.49 -9.39
CA TYR A 441 -1.44 23.08 -9.58
C TYR A 441 -1.28 21.80 -10.40
N LEU A 442 -2.33 20.99 -10.49
CA LEU A 442 -2.37 19.75 -11.24
C LEU A 442 -3.52 19.78 -12.24
N HIS A 443 -3.28 19.16 -13.39
CA HIS A 443 -4.26 19.02 -14.46
C HIS A 443 -4.35 17.57 -14.91
N SER A 444 -5.57 17.13 -15.25
CA SER A 444 -5.85 15.76 -15.68
C SER A 444 -4.98 15.32 -16.86
N ASN A 445 -4.69 16.22 -17.79
CA ASN A 445 -3.90 15.96 -19.00
C ASN A 445 -2.37 15.92 -18.81
N THR A 446 -1.84 16.36 -17.66
CA THR A 446 -0.38 16.40 -17.39
C THR A 446 0.03 15.66 -16.13
N VAL A 447 -0.92 15.30 -15.25
CA VAL A 447 -0.61 14.72 -13.93
C VAL A 447 0.17 13.41 -14.03
N ARG A 448 -0.05 12.62 -15.10
CA ARG A 448 0.68 11.38 -15.32
C ARG A 448 2.17 11.61 -15.53
N ASP A 449 2.55 12.60 -16.32
CA ASP A 449 3.96 12.93 -16.56
C ASP A 449 4.61 13.50 -15.29
N VAL A 450 3.88 14.37 -14.57
CA VAL A 450 4.33 14.91 -13.28
C VAL A 450 4.58 13.78 -12.28
N LEU A 451 3.61 12.86 -12.14
CA LEU A 451 3.72 11.74 -11.22
C LEU A 451 4.85 10.80 -11.63
N THR A 452 4.98 10.52 -12.92
CA THR A 452 6.05 9.66 -13.46
C THR A 452 7.41 10.21 -13.05
N GLN A 453 7.66 11.51 -13.25
CA GLN A 453 8.90 12.14 -12.80
C GLN A 453 9.04 12.19 -11.27
N ALA A 454 7.96 12.36 -10.53
CA ALA A 454 7.97 12.34 -9.06
C ALA A 454 8.32 10.95 -8.49
N VAL A 455 7.86 9.88 -9.15
CA VAL A 455 8.14 8.49 -8.78
C VAL A 455 9.59 8.12 -9.01
N LEU A 456 10.20 8.60 -10.09
CA LEU A 456 11.60 8.34 -10.38
C LEU A 456 12.52 8.87 -9.28
N ASP A 457 12.15 9.96 -8.59
CA ASP A 457 12.92 10.49 -7.46
C ASP A 457 12.53 9.85 -6.12
N ALA A 458 11.49 9.01 -6.07
CA ALA A 458 11.03 8.37 -4.84
C ALA A 458 11.77 7.04 -4.56
N PRO A 459 12.08 6.71 -3.29
CA PRO A 459 12.67 5.42 -2.91
C PRO A 459 11.89 4.19 -3.42
N LEU A 460 10.58 4.35 -3.57
CA LEU A 460 9.64 3.39 -4.14
C LEU A 460 10.11 2.76 -5.46
N PHE A 461 10.61 3.56 -6.40
CA PHE A 461 11.00 3.04 -7.71
C PHE A 461 12.08 1.95 -7.61
N GLY A 462 13.09 2.15 -6.78
CA GLY A 462 14.21 1.19 -6.63
C GLY A 462 13.76 -0.16 -6.07
N VAL A 463 12.77 -0.15 -5.17
CA VAL A 463 12.20 -1.38 -4.59
C VAL A 463 11.43 -2.16 -5.66
N TYR A 464 10.51 -1.51 -6.38
CA TYR A 464 9.73 -2.14 -7.44
C TYR A 464 10.60 -2.59 -8.61
N TRP A 465 11.63 -1.83 -8.94
CA TRP A 465 12.63 -2.23 -9.93
C TRP A 465 13.27 -3.58 -9.57
N ARG A 466 13.70 -3.74 -8.31
CA ARG A 466 14.29 -4.99 -7.83
C ARG A 466 13.29 -6.13 -7.86
N TRP A 467 12.03 -5.89 -7.46
CA TRP A 467 10.97 -6.90 -7.51
C TRP A 467 10.75 -7.40 -8.93
N ASN A 468 10.55 -6.49 -9.87
CA ASN A 468 10.28 -6.79 -11.27
C ASN A 468 11.48 -7.44 -11.96
N ALA A 469 12.70 -6.96 -11.67
CA ALA A 469 13.92 -7.58 -12.16
C ALA A 469 14.10 -9.01 -11.63
N SER A 470 13.70 -9.28 -10.39
CA SER A 470 13.78 -10.61 -9.79
C SER A 470 12.72 -11.55 -10.37
N THR A 471 11.49 -11.08 -10.52
CA THR A 471 10.39 -11.84 -11.15
C THR A 471 10.70 -12.16 -12.61
N ALA A 472 11.22 -11.21 -13.37
CA ALA A 472 11.64 -11.41 -14.76
C ALA A 472 12.89 -12.27 -14.95
N LEU A 473 13.45 -12.83 -13.86
CA LEU A 473 14.68 -13.63 -13.86
C LEU A 473 15.93 -12.87 -14.33
N ALA A 474 15.88 -11.53 -14.33
CA ALA A 474 17.02 -10.66 -14.60
C ALA A 474 17.99 -10.66 -13.41
N VAL A 475 17.44 -10.63 -12.19
CA VAL A 475 18.15 -10.81 -10.91
C VAL A 475 17.78 -12.18 -10.35
N ARG A 476 18.77 -12.93 -9.85
CA ARG A 476 18.55 -14.30 -9.34
C ARG A 476 18.35 -14.30 -7.83
N ARG A 477 17.25 -14.92 -7.40
CA ARG A 477 16.93 -15.24 -6.00
C ARG A 477 17.76 -16.42 -5.47
N PHE A 478 18.11 -17.37 -6.34
CA PHE A 478 18.87 -18.56 -6.03
C PHE A 478 20.05 -18.76 -7.00
N ARG A 479 21.19 -19.15 -6.43
CA ARG A 479 22.39 -19.49 -7.19
C ARG A 479 23.04 -20.72 -6.58
N ASN A 480 23.35 -21.72 -7.43
CA ASN A 480 23.97 -22.98 -7.03
C ASN A 480 23.25 -23.67 -5.85
N GLY A 481 21.91 -23.67 -5.87
CA GLY A 481 21.07 -24.30 -4.84
C GLY A 481 20.94 -23.51 -3.53
N LYS A 482 21.50 -22.30 -3.42
CA LYS A 482 21.40 -21.46 -2.22
C LYS A 482 20.64 -20.17 -2.53
N LYS A 483 19.83 -19.72 -1.56
CA LYS A 483 19.18 -18.39 -1.63
C LYS A 483 20.25 -17.32 -1.55
N GLN A 484 20.16 -16.33 -2.44
CA GLN A 484 21.08 -15.21 -2.49
C GLN A 484 20.75 -14.23 -1.35
N PRO A 485 21.76 -13.80 -0.56
CA PRO A 485 21.59 -12.75 0.43
C PRO A 485 21.03 -11.46 -0.18
N ALA A 486 20.26 -10.72 0.63
CA ALA A 486 19.59 -9.47 0.23
C ALA A 486 20.54 -8.46 -0.44
N GLN A 487 21.74 -8.29 0.13
CA GLN A 487 22.75 -7.35 -0.38
C GLN A 487 23.14 -7.65 -1.83
N PHE A 488 23.30 -8.92 -2.20
CA PHE A 488 23.66 -9.28 -3.58
C PHE A 488 22.51 -9.02 -4.55
N GLN A 489 21.27 -9.26 -4.13
CA GLN A 489 20.11 -8.98 -4.98
C GLN A 489 19.91 -7.46 -5.18
N ARG A 490 20.16 -6.65 -4.15
CA ARG A 490 20.19 -5.18 -4.23
C ARG A 490 21.25 -4.70 -5.22
N MET A 491 22.50 -5.14 -5.03
CA MET A 491 23.62 -4.80 -5.92
C MET A 491 23.38 -5.24 -7.38
N ASP A 492 22.94 -6.49 -7.62
CA ASP A 492 22.68 -6.98 -8.97
C ASP A 492 21.52 -6.21 -9.64
N ALA A 493 20.53 -5.73 -8.87
CA ALA A 493 19.45 -4.88 -9.40
C ALA A 493 19.93 -3.46 -9.73
N GLU A 494 20.83 -2.89 -8.93
CA GLU A 494 21.44 -1.58 -9.19
C GLU A 494 22.38 -1.61 -10.41
N ASP A 495 23.23 -2.65 -10.51
CA ASP A 495 24.07 -2.90 -11.68
C ASP A 495 23.23 -3.04 -12.97
N LEU A 496 22.05 -3.66 -12.86
CA LEU A 496 21.11 -3.76 -13.96
C LEU A 496 20.49 -2.40 -14.30
N LEU A 497 20.13 -1.61 -13.28
CA LEU A 497 19.53 -0.28 -13.46
C LEU A 497 20.49 0.66 -14.19
N SER A 498 21.77 0.69 -13.79
CA SER A 498 22.78 1.53 -14.46
C SER A 498 22.98 1.20 -15.94
N THR A 499 22.72 -0.05 -16.32
CA THR A 499 22.83 -0.50 -17.71
C THR A 499 21.58 -0.16 -18.53
N VAL A 500 20.40 -0.32 -17.94
CA VAL A 500 19.11 -0.20 -18.65
C VAL A 500 18.56 1.22 -18.62
N PHE A 501 18.77 1.93 -17.52
CA PHE A 501 18.25 3.28 -17.28
C PHE A 501 19.31 4.12 -16.54
N PRO A 502 20.42 4.49 -17.22
CA PRO A 502 21.54 5.22 -16.61
C PRO A 502 21.11 6.56 -16.01
N ASP A 503 20.20 7.27 -16.67
CA ASP A 503 19.62 8.54 -16.22
C ASP A 503 18.97 8.45 -14.84
N GLN A 504 18.53 7.28 -14.40
CA GLN A 504 17.97 7.07 -13.07
C GLN A 504 19.00 7.24 -11.95
N LEU A 505 20.28 6.97 -12.24
CA LEU A 505 21.40 7.13 -11.29
C LEU A 505 22.18 8.41 -11.54
N ALA A 506 21.83 9.19 -12.56
CA ALA A 506 22.50 10.44 -12.89
C ALA A 506 22.27 11.50 -11.80
N CYS A 507 23.29 12.31 -11.56
CA CYS A 507 23.19 13.50 -10.71
C CYS A 507 22.17 14.47 -11.30
N ALA A 508 21.30 15.04 -10.46
CA ALA A 508 20.28 16.00 -10.89
C ALA A 508 20.88 17.22 -11.62
N GLU A 509 22.10 17.63 -11.25
CA GLU A 509 22.82 18.75 -11.90
C GLU A 509 23.22 18.47 -13.36
N ASN A 510 23.30 17.20 -13.75
CA ASN A 510 23.66 16.78 -15.10
C ASN A 510 22.43 16.48 -15.98
N LEU A 511 21.21 16.59 -15.44
CA LEU A 511 19.98 16.39 -16.19
C LEU A 511 19.61 17.67 -16.95
N VAL A 512 19.68 17.62 -18.27
CA VAL A 512 19.32 18.75 -19.13
C VAL A 512 17.79 18.94 -19.10
N GLY A 513 17.33 20.03 -18.46
CA GLY A 513 15.90 20.35 -18.35
C GLY A 513 15.20 19.80 -17.10
N GLY A 514 15.93 19.13 -16.20
CA GLY A 514 15.43 18.69 -14.87
C GLY A 514 14.56 17.44 -14.86
N ASP A 515 14.23 16.88 -16.03
CA ASP A 515 13.40 15.68 -16.19
C ASP A 515 14.25 14.53 -16.75
N ARG A 516 14.00 13.31 -16.28
CA ARG A 516 14.73 12.11 -16.69
C ARG A 516 14.15 11.56 -17.99
N GLU A 517 15.01 11.19 -18.95
CA GLU A 517 14.58 10.53 -20.19
C GLU A 517 14.32 9.05 -19.91
N ILE A 518 13.07 8.62 -20.10
CA ILE A 518 12.66 7.24 -19.78
C ILE A 518 12.96 6.33 -20.98
N PRO A 519 13.80 5.29 -20.81
CA PRO A 519 14.14 4.38 -21.89
C PRO A 519 12.97 3.47 -22.26
N ASP A 520 12.88 3.15 -23.55
CA ASP A 520 11.94 2.13 -24.05
C ASP A 520 12.44 0.72 -23.73
N HIS A 521 12.19 0.28 -22.48
CA HIS A 521 12.59 -1.04 -22.00
C HIS A 521 11.45 -1.75 -21.24
N PRO A 522 11.17 -3.05 -21.49
CA PRO A 522 10.06 -3.76 -20.84
C PRO A 522 10.08 -3.70 -19.30
N LEU A 523 11.24 -3.87 -18.66
CA LEU A 523 11.34 -3.76 -17.20
C LEU A 523 11.08 -2.35 -16.67
N VAL A 524 11.47 -1.31 -17.42
CA VAL A 524 11.25 0.08 -16.99
C VAL A 524 9.76 0.40 -17.09
N LYS A 525 9.13 0.02 -18.21
CA LYS A 525 7.67 0.13 -18.39
C LYS A 525 6.90 -0.62 -17.30
N GLN A 526 7.28 -1.86 -17.00
CA GLN A 526 6.63 -2.65 -15.94
C GLN A 526 6.81 -2.00 -14.56
N THR A 527 8.01 -1.53 -14.25
CA THR A 527 8.30 -0.87 -12.96
C THR A 527 7.50 0.42 -12.80
N LEU A 528 7.47 1.27 -13.83
CA LEU A 528 6.63 2.46 -13.83
C LEU A 528 5.15 2.11 -13.70
N HIS A 529 4.67 1.11 -14.44
CA HIS A 529 3.28 0.66 -14.35
C HIS A 529 2.92 0.21 -12.92
N ASP A 530 3.75 -0.63 -12.29
CA ASP A 530 3.48 -1.11 -10.93
C ASP A 530 3.59 0.00 -9.87
N CYS A 531 4.48 0.98 -10.06
CA CYS A 531 4.51 2.14 -9.19
C CYS A 531 3.23 2.96 -9.34
N LEU A 532 2.85 3.31 -10.57
CA LEU A 532 1.74 4.22 -10.86
C LEU A 532 0.36 3.61 -10.61
N THR A 533 0.20 2.30 -10.77
CA THR A 533 -1.10 1.60 -10.69
C THR A 533 -1.16 0.54 -9.59
N GLY A 534 -0.02 0.02 -9.13
CA GLY A 534 0.06 -0.93 -8.02
C GLY A 534 0.14 -0.21 -6.68
N ALA A 535 1.23 0.53 -6.46
CA ALA A 535 1.43 1.31 -5.23
C ALA A 535 0.53 2.55 -5.14
N MET A 536 0.06 3.02 -6.29
CA MET A 536 -0.79 4.20 -6.46
C MET A 536 -1.96 3.88 -7.40
N ASP A 537 -2.81 4.86 -7.65
CA ASP A 537 -3.82 4.79 -8.71
C ASP A 537 -3.81 6.09 -9.53
N ILE A 538 -2.94 6.15 -10.53
CA ILE A 538 -2.88 7.29 -11.46
C ILE A 538 -4.17 7.44 -12.28
N ASP A 539 -4.81 6.34 -12.68
CA ASP A 539 -6.03 6.40 -13.48
C ASP A 539 -7.18 6.97 -12.63
N GLY A 540 -7.23 6.60 -11.35
CA GLY A 540 -8.11 7.18 -10.34
C GLY A 540 -7.86 8.67 -10.13
N LEU A 541 -6.59 9.08 -10.00
CA LEU A 541 -6.25 10.50 -9.86
C LEU A 541 -6.65 11.32 -11.10
N GLU A 542 -6.41 10.81 -12.31
CA GLU A 542 -6.85 11.48 -13.55
C GLU A 542 -8.37 11.67 -13.58
N ARG A 543 -9.14 10.64 -13.17
CA ARG A 543 -10.60 10.75 -13.05
C ARG A 543 -11.03 11.82 -12.02
N VAL A 544 -10.38 11.87 -10.86
CA VAL A 544 -10.67 12.86 -9.82
C VAL A 544 -10.38 14.27 -10.32
N LEU A 545 -9.22 14.51 -10.93
CA LEU A 545 -8.87 15.83 -11.46
C LEU A 545 -9.79 16.25 -12.60
N LEU A 546 -10.15 15.33 -13.50
CA LEU A 546 -11.11 15.59 -14.57
C LEU A 546 -12.49 16.00 -14.02
N ALA A 547 -12.96 15.32 -12.97
CA ALA A 547 -14.23 15.62 -12.32
C ALA A 547 -14.18 16.97 -11.55
N ILE A 548 -13.03 17.35 -10.98
CA ILE A 548 -12.82 18.69 -10.42
C ILE A 548 -12.86 19.76 -11.53
N GLU A 549 -12.16 19.53 -12.64
CA GLU A 549 -12.12 20.44 -13.80
C GLU A 549 -13.52 20.62 -14.43
N ALA A 550 -14.33 19.56 -14.43
CA ALA A 550 -15.71 19.57 -14.91
C ALA A 550 -16.72 20.18 -13.90
N GLY A 551 -16.31 20.42 -12.65
CA GLY A 551 -17.19 20.91 -11.58
C GLY A 551 -18.12 19.85 -10.99
N GLU A 552 -17.89 18.56 -11.27
CA GLU A 552 -18.63 17.43 -10.67
C GLU A 552 -18.18 17.16 -9.23
N ILE A 553 -16.90 17.42 -8.93
CA ILE A 553 -16.35 17.44 -7.58
C ILE A 553 -16.13 18.90 -7.17
N GLU A 554 -16.85 19.34 -6.15
CA GLU A 554 -16.68 20.66 -5.56
C GLU A 554 -15.42 20.68 -4.68
N VAL A 555 -14.62 21.73 -4.79
CA VAL A 555 -13.45 21.95 -3.96
C VAL A 555 -13.70 23.14 -3.03
N ILE A 556 -13.64 22.90 -1.73
CA ILE A 556 -13.91 23.89 -0.69
C ILE A 556 -12.60 24.24 0.01
N CYS A 557 -12.22 25.51 0.00
CA CYS A 557 -11.05 26.00 0.73
C CYS A 557 -11.49 26.54 2.12
N ARG A 558 -10.77 26.15 3.17
CA ARG A 558 -11.00 26.58 4.55
C ARG A 558 -9.69 26.94 5.23
N GLU A 559 -9.64 28.15 5.76
CA GLU A 559 -8.53 28.60 6.60
C GLU A 559 -9.01 28.66 8.04
N LEU A 560 -8.40 27.84 8.89
CA LEU A 560 -8.76 27.70 10.30
C LEU A 560 -7.60 28.16 11.18
N THR A 561 -7.93 28.66 12.38
CA THR A 561 -6.92 29.04 13.38
C THR A 561 -6.32 27.84 14.11
N SER A 562 -6.98 26.69 14.02
CA SER A 562 -6.57 25.42 14.63
C SER A 562 -7.02 24.28 13.72
N PRO A 563 -6.39 23.10 13.77
CA PRO A 563 -6.82 21.96 12.98
C PRO A 563 -8.28 21.60 13.26
N SER A 564 -9.02 21.24 12.22
CA SER A 564 -10.35 20.65 12.33
C SER A 564 -10.29 19.30 13.06
N PRO A 565 -11.43 18.77 13.56
CA PRO A 565 -11.45 17.43 14.15
C PRO A 565 -10.91 16.32 13.23
N LEU A 566 -11.07 16.46 11.90
CA LEU A 566 -10.50 15.52 10.93
C LEU A 566 -8.98 15.69 10.86
N ALA A 567 -8.49 16.93 10.74
CA ALA A 567 -7.05 17.20 10.75
C ALA A 567 -6.38 16.79 12.07
N GLN A 568 -7.05 16.96 13.21
CA GLN A 568 -6.53 16.60 14.52
C GLN A 568 -6.45 15.09 14.76
N GLU A 569 -7.30 14.27 14.13
CA GLU A 569 -7.17 12.81 14.21
C GLU A 569 -5.97 12.31 13.40
N ILE A 570 -5.52 13.12 12.43
CA ILE A 570 -4.35 12.86 11.61
C ILE A 570 -3.08 13.29 12.35
N LEU A 571 -2.98 14.52 12.88
CA LEU A 571 -1.75 15.01 13.53
C LEU A 571 -1.44 14.29 14.86
#